data_AF-A0ABD2TCW5-F1
#
_entry.id   AF-A0ABD2TCW5-F1
#
_cell.length_a   1.000
_cell.length_b   1.000
_cell.length_c   1.000
_cell.angle_alpha   90.00
_cell.angle_beta   90.00
_cell.angle_gamma   90.00
#
_symmetry.space_group_name_H-M   'P 1'
#
loop_
_entity.id
_entity.type
_entity.pdbx_description
1 polymer ?
#
loop_
_entity_poly.entity_id
_entity_poly.type
_entity_poly.pdbx_seq_one_letter_code
_entity_poly.pdbx_strand_id
1 'polypeptide(L)'
;MTTEGSIKDHFIKKCSIQYKGMLCEARSSEEKRKNIPKSVWESWKPHYDTDNFKAKSAQCSKNQLSEKCGEGSGPSRHTGGSRTHREHARKLATVLGRPPHPHELLKKTQPKETMSLWI
;
A
#
# COMPACT_ATOMS: atom_id res chain seq x y z
N MET A 1 -10.49 23.04 -4.60
CA MET A 1 -11.82 22.54 -4.19
C MET A 1 -11.89 21.08 -4.56
N THR A 2 -12.12 20.17 -3.61
CA THR A 2 -12.20 18.73 -3.89
C THR A 2 -13.50 18.46 -4.64
N THR A 3 -13.41 17.94 -5.87
CA THR A 3 -14.59 17.66 -6.70
C THR A 3 -15.39 16.50 -6.10
N GLU A 4 -16.71 16.48 -6.29
CA GLU A 4 -17.58 15.42 -5.80
C GLU A 4 -17.11 14.02 -6.25
N GLY A 5 -16.58 13.92 -7.47
CA GLY A 5 -15.96 12.70 -7.99
C GLY A 5 -14.77 12.24 -7.15
N SER A 6 -13.87 13.15 -6.79
CA SER A 6 -12.70 12.83 -5.95
C SER A 6 -13.09 12.36 -4.53
N ILE A 7 -14.19 12.90 -3.98
CA ILE A 7 -14.72 12.47 -2.69
C ILE A 7 -15.29 11.04 -2.80
N LYS A 8 -16.06 10.76 -3.85
CA LYS A 8 -16.60 9.41 -4.13
C LYS A 8 -15.48 8.40 -4.31
N ASP A 9 -14.45 8.73 -5.10
CA ASP A 9 -13.30 7.84 -5.32
C ASP A 9 -12.57 7.54 -4.02
N HIS A 10 -12.36 8.56 -3.18
CA HIS A 10 -11.72 8.38 -1.88
C HIS A 10 -12.56 7.50 -0.95
N PHE A 11 -13.88 7.69 -0.95
CA PHE A 11 -14.81 6.86 -0.18
C PHE A 11 -14.76 5.39 -0.65
N ILE A 12 -14.91 5.14 -1.95
CA ILE A 12 -14.85 3.79 -2.52
C ILE A 12 -13.50 3.11 -2.22
N LYS A 13 -12.40 3.86 -2.30
CA LYS A 13 -11.06 3.37 -1.92
C LYS A 13 -10.98 2.98 -0.45
N LYS A 14 -11.58 3.76 0.45
CA LYS A 14 -11.61 3.41 1.89
C LYS A 14 -12.49 2.18 2.13
N CYS A 15 -13.66 2.11 1.50
CA CYS A 15 -14.53 0.95 1.57
C CYS A 15 -13.85 -0.32 1.05
N SER A 16 -13.11 -0.27 -0.06
CA SER A 16 -12.44 -1.44 -0.61
C SER A 16 -11.33 -1.97 0.30
N ILE A 17 -10.58 -1.08 0.96
CA ILE A 17 -9.58 -1.45 1.97
C ILE A 17 -10.24 -2.16 3.15
N GLN A 18 -11.33 -1.58 3.68
CA GLN A 18 -12.06 -2.18 4.81
C GLN A 18 -12.68 -3.52 4.43
N TYR A 19 -13.29 -3.60 3.25
CA TYR A 19 -13.88 -4.82 2.74
C TYR A 19 -12.84 -5.93 2.58
N LYS A 20 -11.66 -5.60 2.02
CA LYS A 20 -10.54 -6.54 1.93
C LYS A 20 -10.11 -7.05 3.30
N GLY A 21 -9.99 -6.18 4.30
CA GLY A 21 -9.65 -6.56 5.68
C GLY A 21 -10.68 -7.54 6.25
N MET A 22 -11.97 -7.18 6.16
CA MET A 22 -13.07 -8.03 6.60
C MET A 22 -13.06 -9.41 5.93
N LEU A 23 -12.82 -9.47 4.61
CA LEU A 23 -12.73 -10.74 3.87
C LEU A 23 -11.54 -11.60 4.30
N CYS A 24 -10.39 -10.97 4.55
CA CYS A 24 -9.21 -11.68 5.05
C CYS A 24 -9.47 -12.31 6.42
N GLU A 25 -10.07 -11.55 7.35
CA GLU A 25 -10.41 -12.06 8.68
C GLU A 25 -11.48 -13.15 8.62
N ALA A 26 -12.48 -12.98 7.76
CA ALA A 26 -13.48 -13.99 7.45
C ALA A 26 -12.80 -15.29 7.00
N ARG A 27 -11.89 -15.24 6.01
CA ARG A 27 -11.20 -16.43 5.51
C ARG A 27 -10.34 -17.13 6.57
N SER A 28 -9.73 -16.38 7.48
CA SER A 28 -8.92 -16.95 8.57
C SER A 28 -9.76 -17.54 9.71
N SER A 29 -11.06 -17.29 9.73
CA SER A 29 -11.99 -17.77 10.74
C SER A 29 -12.75 -19.00 10.23
N GLU A 30 -12.80 -20.05 11.04
CA GLU A 30 -13.68 -21.21 10.79
C GLU A 30 -15.16 -20.79 10.87
N GLU A 31 -15.46 -19.78 11.69
CA GLU A 31 -16.82 -19.32 11.96
C GLU A 31 -17.31 -18.29 10.94
N LYS A 32 -18.56 -18.50 10.49
CA LYS A 32 -19.28 -17.60 9.59
C LYS A 32 -19.69 -16.32 10.32
N ARG A 33 -19.32 -15.16 9.77
CA ARG A 33 -19.71 -13.85 10.32
C ARG A 33 -21.23 -13.60 10.23
N LYS A 34 -21.80 -12.94 11.24
CA LYS A 34 -23.24 -12.63 11.34
C LYS A 34 -23.75 -11.79 10.16
N ASN A 35 -22.94 -10.84 9.70
CA ASN A 35 -23.27 -9.86 8.66
C ASN A 35 -23.12 -10.37 7.20
N ILE A 36 -22.65 -11.61 7.00
CA ILE A 36 -22.50 -12.19 5.66
C ILE A 36 -23.64 -13.19 5.44
N PRO A 37 -24.37 -13.16 4.32
CA PRO A 37 -25.37 -14.20 4.02
C PRO A 37 -24.73 -15.58 3.92
N LYS A 38 -25.43 -16.62 4.40
CA LYS A 38 -24.89 -18.01 4.42
C LYS A 38 -24.54 -18.50 3.01
N SER A 39 -25.39 -18.25 2.03
CA SER A 39 -25.16 -18.62 0.62
C SER A 39 -23.88 -18.01 0.03
N VAL A 40 -23.58 -16.76 0.38
CA VAL A 40 -22.36 -16.07 -0.05
C VAL A 40 -21.13 -16.64 0.64
N TRP A 41 -21.23 -16.94 1.94
CA TRP A 41 -20.14 -17.57 2.68
C TRP A 41 -19.77 -18.95 2.11
N GLU A 42 -20.78 -19.77 1.83
CA GLU A 42 -20.61 -21.11 1.29
C GLU A 42 -20.06 -21.10 -0.14
N SER A 43 -20.40 -20.09 -0.95
CA SER A 43 -19.85 -19.96 -2.30
C SER A 43 -18.37 -19.55 -2.32
N TRP A 44 -17.86 -18.92 -1.26
CA TRP A 44 -16.46 -18.52 -1.16
C TRP A 44 -15.51 -19.66 -0.81
N LYS A 45 -15.94 -20.61 0.02
CA LYS A 45 -15.12 -21.77 0.41
C LYS A 45 -14.48 -22.50 -0.78
N PRO A 46 -15.25 -22.96 -1.79
CA PRO A 46 -14.67 -23.66 -2.93
C PRO A 46 -13.74 -22.76 -3.75
N HIS A 47 -14.01 -21.45 -3.82
CA HIS A 47 -13.14 -20.51 -4.53
C HIS A 47 -11.75 -20.39 -3.86
N TYR A 48 -11.71 -20.28 -2.54
CA TYR A 48 -10.45 -20.21 -1.78
C TYR A 48 -9.67 -21.52 -1.82
N ASP A 49 -10.36 -22.64 -2.02
CA ASP A 49 -9.71 -23.94 -2.14
C ASP A 49 -9.08 -24.23 -3.51
N THR A 50 -9.39 -23.42 -4.53
CA THR A 50 -8.79 -23.60 -5.86
C THR A 50 -7.27 -23.42 -5.84
N ASP A 51 -6.57 -24.26 -6.61
CA ASP A 51 -5.11 -24.22 -6.73
C ASP A 51 -4.62 -22.86 -7.25
N ASN A 52 -5.34 -22.27 -8.20
CA ASN A 52 -5.01 -20.94 -8.72
C ASN A 52 -5.03 -19.87 -7.62
N PHE A 53 -6.04 -19.90 -6.73
CA PHE A 53 -6.11 -18.97 -5.62
C PHE A 53 -4.99 -19.21 -4.61
N LYS A 54 -4.76 -20.46 -4.22
CA LYS A 54 -3.68 -20.85 -3.29
C LYS A 54 -2.31 -20.45 -3.83
N ALA A 55 -2.04 -20.71 -5.11
CA ALA A 55 -0.79 -20.34 -5.79
C ALA A 55 -0.58 -18.81 -5.79
N LYS A 56 -1.60 -18.03 -6.16
CA LYS A 56 -1.54 -16.56 -6.12
C LYS A 56 -1.34 -16.02 -4.71
N SER A 57 -2.04 -16.58 -3.73
CA SER A 57 -1.89 -16.20 -2.32
C SER A 57 -0.47 -16.47 -1.82
N ALA A 58 0.07 -17.66 -2.10
CA ALA A 58 1.43 -18.03 -1.73
C ALA A 58 2.47 -17.13 -2.41
N GLN A 59 2.31 -16.82 -3.71
CA GLN A 59 3.19 -15.91 -4.42
C GLN A 59 3.14 -14.49 -3.84
N CYS A 60 1.95 -14.00 -3.48
CA CYS A 60 1.79 -12.69 -2.86
C CYS A 60 2.50 -12.63 -1.50
N SER A 61 2.37 -13.66 -0.66
CA SER A 61 3.08 -13.76 0.61
C SER A 61 4.60 -13.80 0.41
N LYS A 62 5.10 -14.61 -0.54
CA LYS A 62 6.54 -14.64 -0.88
C LYS A 62 7.03 -13.27 -1.34
N ASN A 63 6.27 -12.58 -2.19
CA ASN A 63 6.62 -11.25 -2.69
C ASN A 63 6.68 -10.19 -1.56
N GLN A 64 5.84 -10.31 -0.53
CA GLN A 64 5.88 -9.42 0.64
C GLN A 64 7.11 -9.69 1.51
N LEU A 65 7.49 -10.96 1.68
CA LEU A 65 8.64 -11.38 2.48
C LEU A 65 9.98 -11.18 1.76
N SER A 66 9.99 -11.07 0.44
CA SER A 66 11.21 -10.88 -0.33
C SER A 66 11.85 -9.50 -0.14
N GLU A 67 13.18 -9.48 -0.10
CA GLU A 67 14.01 -8.27 -0.06
C GLU A 67 14.05 -7.62 -1.45
N LYS A 68 13.12 -6.71 -1.71
CA LYS A 68 12.99 -6.04 -3.02
C LYS A 68 14.08 -4.99 -3.28
N CYS A 69 14.85 -4.59 -2.27
CA CYS A 69 15.78 -3.46 -2.35
C CYS A 69 17.26 -3.87 -2.18
N GLY A 70 17.58 -5.16 -2.39
CA GLY A 70 18.91 -5.74 -2.21
C GLY A 70 19.06 -6.51 -0.90
N GLU A 71 20.13 -7.28 -0.79
CA GLU A 71 20.44 -8.11 0.38
C GLU A 71 20.56 -7.27 1.66
N GLY A 72 19.85 -7.67 2.72
CA GLY A 72 19.80 -6.96 4.00
C GLY A 72 18.79 -5.80 4.05
N SER A 73 17.99 -5.58 3.00
CA SER A 73 16.94 -4.55 3.01
C SER A 73 15.70 -4.95 3.82
N GLY A 74 15.58 -6.22 4.20
CA GLY A 74 14.43 -6.79 4.88
C GLY A 74 13.17 -6.89 4.00
N PRO A 75 12.11 -7.51 4.53
CA PRO A 75 10.83 -7.62 3.83
C PRO A 75 10.30 -6.25 3.37
N SER A 76 9.67 -6.22 2.20
CA SER A 76 9.10 -4.99 1.65
C SER A 76 8.03 -4.40 2.57
N ARG A 77 8.36 -3.30 3.27
CA ARG A 77 7.44 -2.52 4.11
C ARG A 77 6.66 -1.46 3.33
N HIS A 78 6.70 -1.49 2.00
CA HIS A 78 6.08 -0.46 1.18
C HIS A 78 4.55 -0.61 1.16
N THR A 79 3.85 0.07 2.08
CA THR A 79 2.38 0.10 2.17
C THR A 79 1.70 0.94 1.07
N GLY A 80 2.42 1.29 -0.01
CA GLY A 80 1.85 2.06 -1.13
C GLY A 80 1.69 3.55 -0.85
N GLY A 81 2.37 4.09 0.16
CA GLY A 81 2.44 5.53 0.40
C GLY A 81 3.68 6.13 -0.25
N SER A 82 3.53 7.24 -0.98
CA SER A 82 4.67 8.07 -1.37
C SER A 82 5.42 8.49 -0.11
N ARG A 83 6.75 8.39 -0.13
CA ARG A 83 7.58 8.88 0.98
C ARG A 83 7.27 10.36 1.19
N THR A 84 6.89 10.72 2.42
CA THR A 84 6.46 12.10 2.70
C THR A 84 7.64 13.06 2.57
N HIS A 85 7.38 14.33 2.23
CA HIS A 85 8.41 15.38 2.23
C HIS A 85 9.21 15.42 3.55
N ARG A 86 8.55 15.13 4.68
CA ARG A 86 9.17 15.02 6.00
C ARG A 86 10.20 13.89 6.08
N GLU A 87 9.93 12.74 5.48
CA GLU A 87 10.89 11.64 5.42
C GLU A 87 12.06 11.94 4.48
N HIS A 88 11.82 12.66 3.40
CA HIS A 88 12.90 13.17 2.55
C HIS A 88 13.80 14.15 3.33
N ALA A 89 13.21 15.05 4.11
CA ALA A 89 13.94 16.01 4.94
C ALA A 89 14.80 15.31 6.01
N ARG A 90 14.24 14.31 6.71
CA ARG A 90 14.98 13.53 7.72
C ARG A 90 16.19 12.83 7.14
N LYS A 91 16.04 12.13 6.01
CA LYS A 91 17.18 11.44 5.36
C LYS A 91 18.22 12.44 4.86
N LEU A 92 17.80 13.57 4.30
CA LEU A 92 18.72 14.59 3.82
C LEU A 92 19.47 15.25 4.99
N ALA A 93 18.84 15.41 6.15
CA ALA A 93 19.49 15.90 7.35
C ALA A 93 20.61 14.97 7.85
N THR A 94 20.39 13.65 7.81
CA THR A 94 21.43 12.66 8.15
C THR A 94 22.63 12.74 7.22
N VAL A 95 22.40 12.98 5.92
CA VAL A 95 23.47 13.11 4.91
C VAL A 95 24.24 14.43 5.08
N LEU A 96 23.54 15.52 5.39
CA LEU A 96 24.15 16.86 5.51
C LEU A 96 24.69 17.16 6.92
N GLY A 97 24.37 16.35 7.92
CA GLY A 97 24.65 16.62 9.34
C GLY A 97 23.87 17.80 9.93
N ARG A 98 22.93 18.38 9.17
CA ARG A 98 22.12 19.55 9.57
C ARG A 98 20.76 19.56 8.86
N PRO A 99 19.75 20.30 9.36
CA PRO A 99 18.44 20.40 8.72
C PRO A 99 18.53 20.94 7.28
N PRO A 100 17.93 20.28 6.27
CA PRO A 100 18.00 20.73 4.88
C PRO A 100 17.23 22.04 4.66
N HIS A 101 17.75 22.88 3.77
CA HIS A 101 17.05 24.08 3.32
C HIS A 101 15.94 23.68 2.33
N PRO A 102 14.86 24.47 2.22
CA PRO A 102 13.73 24.14 1.33
C PRO A 102 14.13 23.83 -0.12
N HIS A 103 15.10 24.57 -0.68
CA HIS A 103 15.55 24.38 -2.06
C HIS A 103 16.32 23.05 -2.28
N GLU A 104 17.04 22.57 -1.27
CA GLU A 104 17.78 21.29 -1.32
C GLU A 104 16.81 20.12 -1.25
N LEU A 105 15.80 20.24 -0.40
CA LEU A 105 14.73 19.27 -0.29
C LEU A 105 13.91 19.20 -1.59
N LEU A 106 13.64 20.34 -2.21
CA LEU A 106 12.92 20.43 -3.48
C LEU A 106 13.69 19.73 -4.61
N LYS A 107 14.98 20.04 -4.79
CA LYS A 107 15.86 19.37 -5.76
C LYS A 107 15.91 17.84 -5.57
N LYS A 108 15.80 17.36 -4.33
CA LYS A 108 15.80 15.93 -4.01
C LYS A 108 14.46 15.23 -4.22
N THR A 109 13.35 15.97 -4.23
CA THR A 109 12.00 15.39 -4.23
C THR A 109 11.29 15.56 -5.57
N GLN A 110 11.67 16.54 -6.39
CA GLN A 110 11.08 16.76 -7.70
C GLN A 110 11.77 15.94 -8.82
N PRO A 111 11.01 15.46 -9.83
CA PRO A 111 11.57 14.92 -11.06
C PRO A 111 12.39 15.98 -11.81
N LYS A 112 13.49 15.56 -12.46
CA LYS A 112 14.43 16.47 -13.13
C LYS A 112 13.78 17.32 -14.25
N GLU A 113 12.74 16.81 -14.90
CA GLU A 113 11.99 17.53 -15.94
C GLU A 113 11.26 18.77 -15.43
N THR A 114 10.87 18.80 -14.15
CA THR A 114 10.12 19.94 -13.59
C THR A 114 11.03 21.13 -13.25
N MET A 115 12.33 20.90 -13.08
CA MET A 115 13.30 21.96 -12.76
C MET A 115 13.67 22.85 -13.95
N SER A 116 13.43 22.43 -15.19
CA SER A 116 13.79 23.21 -16.40
C SER A 116 12.72 24.21 -16.83
N LEU A 117 11.55 24.22 -16.18
CA LEU A 117 10.43 25.11 -16.50
C LEU A 117 10.36 26.38 -15.64
N TRP A 118 11.31 26.55 -14.71
CA TRP A 118 11.30 27.63 -13.71
C TRP A 118 12.63 28.42 -13.64
N ILE A 119 13.50 28.26 -14.65
CA ILE A 119 14.72 29.06 -14.84
C ILE A 119 14.57 29.83 -16.15
#